data_AF-A0A2V7YDH9-F1
#
_entry.id   AF-A0A2V7YDH9-F1
#
_cell.length_a   1.000
_cell.length_b   1.000
_cell.length_c   1.000
_cell.angle_alpha   90.00
_cell.angle_beta   90.00
_cell.angle_gamma   90.00
#
_symmetry.space_group_name_H-M   'P 1'
#
loop_
_entity.id
_entity.type
_entity.pdbx_description
1 polymer ?
#
loop_
_entity_poly.entity_id
_entity_poly.type
_entity_poly.pdbx_seq_one_letter_code
_entity_poly.pdbx_strand_id
1 'polypeptide(L)'
;ATPPTPPPPQAARPQPEREAEAEKEAQAAAYTGRFAEVKAHLAAGRGPQAREIAEAWSAESPGDVLALLALGEAWEAAGERRAAARAYGSLIDLFPSRADLRRLAGERLERLGQEGLGLAIDTYQKAVLDRPDHPSGHRLLAWALLRAGRYEEAFTALEAGIEQRYPGGRFAGVDRVLREDLGLVGAAWLRAEPGKREQVLDRLRAHEAHLETAPSVRFVLTWETDANDVDLHVWDRHKDHAFYQQKTLPSGGELYADVTTGYGPECFTIPAPESRDAAPYRLAAHYYSRGPMGYGMGTLQIVRHDGKGGLTVEPRPFVVMADRAMVDLGVVGEKGGVKSGK
;
A
#
# COMPACT_ATOMS: atom_id res chain seq x y z
N ALA A 1 52.37 -34.52 -1.94
CA ALA A 1 51.25 -33.87 -1.22
C ALA A 1 51.57 -32.39 -1.14
N THR A 2 50.89 -31.57 -1.93
CA THR A 2 51.01 -30.10 -1.93
C THR A 2 49.99 -29.51 -0.94
N PRO A 3 50.34 -28.48 -0.17
CA PRO A 3 49.41 -27.88 0.79
C PRO A 3 48.32 -27.07 0.08
N PRO A 4 47.11 -26.95 0.65
CA PRO A 4 46.01 -26.21 0.04
C PRO A 4 46.27 -24.69 0.11
N THR A 5 45.91 -24.00 -0.98
CA THR A 5 45.98 -22.55 -1.16
C THR A 5 45.00 -21.84 -0.21
N PRO A 6 45.37 -20.70 0.41
CA PRO A 6 44.46 -19.94 1.25
C PRO A 6 43.34 -19.29 0.41
N PRO A 7 42.14 -19.10 0.97
CA PRO A 7 41.03 -18.47 0.26
C PRO A 7 41.34 -17.01 -0.06
N PRO A 8 40.80 -16.46 -1.15
CA PRO A 8 41.01 -15.07 -1.53
C PRO A 8 40.44 -14.12 -0.46
N PRO A 9 41.03 -12.91 -0.29
CA PRO A 9 40.56 -11.94 0.68
C PRO A 9 39.12 -11.52 0.35
N GLN A 10 38.24 -11.53 1.36
CA GLN A 10 36.89 -11.00 1.24
C GLN A 10 36.96 -9.53 0.84
N ALA A 11 36.27 -9.18 -0.25
CA ALA A 11 36.09 -7.78 -0.64
C ALA A 11 35.47 -7.03 0.54
N ALA A 12 36.09 -5.90 0.92
CA ALA A 12 35.59 -5.05 1.98
C ALA A 12 34.15 -4.62 1.65
N ARG A 13 33.23 -4.87 2.58
CA ARG A 13 31.84 -4.42 2.46
C ARG A 13 31.81 -2.90 2.34
N PRO A 14 31.06 -2.31 1.38
CA PRO A 14 30.85 -0.87 1.36
C PRO A 14 30.18 -0.42 2.66
N GLN A 15 30.54 0.78 3.12
CA GLN A 15 30.02 1.35 4.35
C GLN A 15 28.58 1.86 4.14
N PRO A 16 27.64 1.67 5.10
CA PRO A 16 26.23 2.06 4.98
C PRO A 16 26.01 3.53 4.60
N GLU A 17 26.93 4.41 5.00
CA GLU A 17 26.87 5.85 4.71
C GLU A 17 27.03 6.16 3.21
N ARG A 18 27.79 5.34 2.47
CA ARG A 18 28.00 5.51 1.02
C ARG A 18 26.81 5.02 0.19
N GLU A 19 26.07 4.04 0.68
CA GLU A 19 24.84 3.56 0.03
C GLU A 19 23.68 4.54 0.26
N ALA A 20 23.56 5.11 1.47
CA ALA A 20 22.61 6.16 1.78
C ALA A 20 22.88 7.49 1.02
N GLU A 21 24.14 7.81 0.73
CA GLU A 21 24.50 8.95 -0.15
C GLU A 21 24.22 8.65 -1.63
N ALA A 22 24.47 7.43 -2.11
CA ALA A 22 24.15 7.03 -3.48
C ALA A 22 22.64 6.96 -3.77
N GLU A 23 21.81 6.57 -2.79
CA GLU A 23 20.34 6.60 -2.88
C GLU A 23 19.77 8.03 -2.88
N LYS A 24 20.47 8.99 -2.27
CA LYS A 24 20.12 10.42 -2.32
C LYS A 24 20.46 11.06 -3.66
N GLU A 25 21.49 10.57 -4.36
CA GLU A 25 22.01 11.20 -5.58
C GLU A 25 21.42 10.65 -6.89
N ALA A 26 20.66 9.55 -6.87
CA ALA A 26 20.14 8.90 -8.09
C ALA A 26 18.61 8.76 -8.16
N GLN A 27 17.83 9.69 -7.59
CA GLN A 27 16.37 9.64 -7.75
C GLN A 27 15.95 10.14 -9.14
N ALA A 28 15.82 9.22 -10.09
CA ALA A 28 15.06 9.48 -11.30
C ALA A 28 13.67 10.02 -10.93
N ALA A 29 13.18 11.01 -11.67
CA ALA A 29 11.84 11.55 -11.43
C ALA A 29 10.81 10.41 -11.54
N ALA A 30 10.04 10.19 -10.46
CA ALA A 30 9.06 9.11 -10.40
C ALA A 30 7.95 9.23 -11.46
N TYR A 31 7.73 10.43 -11.98
CA TYR A 31 6.73 10.73 -12.99
C TYR A 31 7.38 11.31 -14.24
N THR A 32 6.82 11.01 -15.40
CA THR A 32 7.26 11.58 -16.68
C THR A 32 6.06 12.10 -17.50
N GLY A 33 6.35 12.93 -18.51
CA GLY A 33 5.34 13.46 -19.44
C GLY A 33 4.22 14.26 -18.74
N ARG A 34 3.03 14.22 -19.35
CA ARG A 34 1.83 14.95 -18.86
C ARG A 34 1.45 14.58 -17.43
N PHE A 35 1.68 13.33 -17.01
CA PHE A 35 1.42 12.92 -15.63
C PHE A 35 2.31 13.69 -14.65
N ALA A 36 3.61 13.85 -14.95
CA ALA A 36 4.51 14.65 -14.13
C ALA A 36 4.07 16.12 -14.02
N GLU A 37 3.61 16.71 -15.14
CA GLU A 37 3.09 18.07 -15.15
C GLU A 37 1.87 18.22 -14.23
N VAL A 38 0.89 17.32 -14.34
CA VAL A 38 -0.28 17.30 -13.45
C VAL A 38 0.15 17.18 -11.99
N LYS A 39 1.02 16.22 -11.65
CA LYS A 39 1.52 16.04 -10.27
C LYS A 39 2.23 17.29 -9.73
N ALA A 40 3.03 17.96 -10.55
CA ALA A 40 3.72 19.19 -10.18
C ALA A 40 2.75 20.37 -9.94
N HIS A 41 1.71 20.48 -10.76
CA HIS A 41 0.65 21.47 -10.55
C HIS A 41 -0.13 21.21 -9.25
N LEU A 42 -0.50 19.95 -8.99
CA LEU A 42 -1.18 19.55 -7.75
C LEU A 42 -0.34 19.83 -6.50
N ALA A 43 0.94 19.43 -6.52
CA ALA A 43 1.86 19.66 -5.40
C ALA A 43 2.06 21.16 -5.09
N ALA A 44 1.90 22.02 -6.10
CA ALA A 44 2.03 23.46 -5.94
C ALA A 44 0.69 24.20 -5.72
N GLY A 45 -0.41 23.48 -5.45
CA GLY A 45 -1.73 24.07 -5.22
C GLY A 45 -2.39 24.66 -6.48
N ARG A 46 -1.83 24.41 -7.67
CA ARG A 46 -2.35 24.88 -8.96
C ARG A 46 -3.39 23.91 -9.54
N GLY A 47 -4.43 23.64 -8.76
CA GLY A 47 -5.51 22.69 -9.09
C GLY A 47 -6.18 22.94 -10.45
N PRO A 48 -6.55 24.19 -10.80
CA PRO A 48 -7.18 24.48 -12.09
C PRO A 48 -6.32 24.11 -13.30
N GLN A 49 -5.01 24.37 -13.24
CA GLN A 49 -4.08 24.02 -14.32
C GLN A 49 -3.86 22.51 -14.41
N ALA A 50 -3.75 21.82 -13.26
CA ALA A 50 -3.69 20.36 -13.24
C ALA A 50 -4.93 19.73 -13.91
N ARG A 51 -6.12 20.29 -13.61
CA ARG A 51 -7.38 19.83 -14.20
C ARG A 51 -7.44 20.08 -15.69
N GLU A 52 -7.06 21.26 -16.18
CA GLU A 52 -7.07 21.58 -17.62
C GLU A 52 -6.21 20.59 -18.41
N ILE A 53 -5.00 20.30 -17.93
CA ILE A 53 -4.10 19.32 -18.56
C ILE A 53 -4.72 17.92 -18.55
N ALA A 54 -5.28 17.49 -17.40
CA ALA A 54 -5.85 16.16 -17.25
C ALA A 54 -7.14 15.96 -18.07
N GLU A 55 -8.00 16.97 -18.17
CA GLU A 55 -9.21 16.96 -19.00
C GLU A 55 -8.86 16.88 -20.48
N ALA A 56 -7.92 17.72 -20.94
CA ALA A 56 -7.45 17.68 -22.32
C ALA A 56 -6.82 16.33 -22.67
N TRP A 57 -5.99 15.78 -21.78
CA TRP A 57 -5.38 14.47 -21.99
C TRP A 57 -6.41 13.33 -22.03
N SER A 58 -7.36 13.33 -21.09
CA SER A 58 -8.43 12.32 -21.08
C SER A 58 -9.36 12.44 -22.29
N ALA A 59 -9.57 13.64 -22.85
CA ALA A 59 -10.34 13.83 -24.07
C ALA A 59 -9.60 13.33 -25.33
N GLU A 60 -8.28 13.56 -25.39
CA GLU A 60 -7.43 13.07 -26.48
C GLU A 60 -7.25 11.55 -26.44
N SER A 61 -7.16 10.97 -25.23
CA SER A 61 -6.92 9.54 -25.01
C SER A 61 -7.84 8.96 -23.92
N PRO A 62 -9.15 8.76 -24.22
CA PRO A 62 -10.13 8.33 -23.20
C PRO A 62 -9.86 6.98 -22.56
N GLY A 63 -9.06 6.12 -23.22
CA GLY A 63 -8.65 4.82 -22.71
C GLY A 63 -7.30 4.81 -21.97
N ASP A 64 -6.61 5.94 -21.86
CA ASP A 64 -5.33 6.00 -21.17
C ASP A 64 -5.52 5.98 -19.65
N VAL A 65 -5.02 4.92 -19.01
CA VAL A 65 -5.11 4.73 -17.55
C VAL A 65 -4.50 5.90 -16.80
N LEU A 66 -3.35 6.42 -17.23
CA LEU A 66 -2.68 7.53 -16.56
C LEU A 66 -3.45 8.85 -16.74
N ALA A 67 -4.10 9.05 -17.89
CA ALA A 67 -4.97 10.20 -18.11
C ALA A 67 -6.18 10.17 -17.16
N LEU A 68 -6.82 9.01 -17.00
CA LEU A 68 -7.95 8.84 -16.09
C LEU A 68 -7.55 8.99 -14.62
N LEU A 69 -6.38 8.47 -14.23
CA LEU A 69 -5.82 8.70 -12.89
C LEU A 69 -5.51 10.17 -12.64
N ALA A 70 -4.86 10.85 -13.59
CA ALA A 70 -4.57 12.28 -13.51
C ALA A 70 -5.84 13.12 -13.38
N LEU A 71 -6.89 12.78 -14.14
CA LEU A 71 -8.18 13.45 -14.10
C LEU A 71 -8.86 13.26 -12.74
N GLY A 72 -8.88 12.02 -12.24
CA GLY A 72 -9.43 11.73 -10.92
C GLY A 72 -8.68 12.44 -9.79
N GLU A 73 -7.35 12.43 -9.81
CA GLU A 73 -6.53 13.12 -8.82
C GLU A 73 -6.72 14.65 -8.86
N ALA A 74 -6.89 15.23 -10.06
CA ALA A 74 -7.18 16.65 -10.20
C ALA A 74 -8.56 17.04 -9.64
N TRP A 75 -9.58 16.23 -9.88
CA TRP A 75 -10.91 16.45 -9.29
C TRP A 75 -10.93 16.22 -7.78
N GLU A 76 -10.18 15.24 -7.29
CA GLU A 76 -10.03 14.99 -5.86
C GLU A 76 -9.38 16.20 -5.16
N ALA A 77 -8.32 16.77 -5.74
CA ALA A 77 -7.67 17.97 -5.23
C ALA A 77 -8.58 19.20 -5.27
N ALA A 78 -9.52 19.26 -6.22
CA ALA A 78 -10.55 20.30 -6.28
C ALA A 78 -11.69 20.09 -5.27
N GLY A 79 -11.73 18.96 -4.55
CA GLY A 79 -12.82 18.60 -3.64
C GLY A 79 -14.07 18.04 -4.34
N GLU A 80 -14.04 17.88 -5.66
CA GLU A 80 -15.16 17.42 -6.49
C GLU A 80 -15.23 15.89 -6.54
N ARG A 81 -15.55 15.29 -5.39
CA ARG A 81 -15.54 13.84 -5.19
C ARG A 81 -16.38 13.05 -6.20
N ARG A 82 -17.56 13.54 -6.58
CA ARG A 82 -18.38 12.90 -7.62
C ARG A 82 -17.72 12.88 -8.99
N ALA A 83 -16.98 13.94 -9.36
CA ALA A 83 -16.26 13.99 -10.62
C ALA A 83 -15.04 13.07 -10.58
N ALA A 84 -14.31 13.04 -9.46
CA ALA A 84 -13.22 12.09 -9.24
C ALA A 84 -13.71 10.63 -9.34
N ALA A 85 -14.86 10.32 -8.71
CA ALA A 85 -15.46 8.98 -8.76
C ALA A 85 -15.81 8.56 -10.20
N ARG A 86 -16.28 9.50 -11.05
CA ARG A 86 -16.53 9.20 -12.47
C ARG A 86 -15.24 8.91 -13.23
N ALA A 87 -14.19 9.71 -13.03
CA ALA A 87 -12.90 9.51 -13.68
C ALA A 87 -12.27 8.15 -13.30
N TYR A 88 -12.24 7.83 -12.00
CA TYR A 88 -11.77 6.52 -11.55
C TYR A 88 -12.70 5.37 -11.98
N GLY A 89 -14.01 5.61 -12.00
CA GLY A 89 -15.01 4.65 -12.48
C GLY A 89 -14.85 4.29 -13.96
N SER A 90 -14.34 5.21 -14.79
CA SER A 90 -14.02 4.91 -16.20
C SER A 90 -12.99 3.79 -16.36
N LEU A 91 -12.08 3.59 -15.39
CA LEU A 91 -11.18 2.43 -15.39
C LEU A 91 -11.95 1.10 -15.31
N ILE A 92 -13.05 1.08 -14.55
CA ILE A 92 -13.91 -0.09 -14.38
C ILE A 92 -14.72 -0.35 -15.67
N ASP A 93 -15.24 0.72 -16.29
CA ASP A 93 -16.06 0.62 -17.49
C ASP A 93 -15.24 0.22 -18.73
N LEU A 94 -14.03 0.74 -18.86
CA LEU A 94 -13.15 0.50 -20.00
C LEU A 94 -12.35 -0.80 -19.87
N PHE A 95 -12.08 -1.24 -18.64
CA PHE A 95 -11.30 -2.45 -18.35
C PHE A 95 -12.02 -3.41 -17.41
N PRO A 96 -13.24 -3.86 -17.72
CA PRO A 96 -14.08 -4.61 -16.79
C PRO A 96 -13.55 -6.00 -16.42
N SER A 97 -12.61 -6.56 -17.18
CA SER A 97 -12.00 -7.87 -16.94
C SER A 97 -10.56 -7.78 -16.42
N ARG A 98 -10.08 -6.57 -16.11
CA ARG A 98 -8.74 -6.33 -15.58
C ARG A 98 -8.80 -6.19 -14.07
N ALA A 99 -8.63 -7.31 -13.36
CA ALA A 99 -8.69 -7.34 -11.89
C ALA A 99 -7.69 -6.39 -11.22
N ASP A 100 -6.53 -6.18 -11.83
CA ASP A 100 -5.51 -5.20 -11.42
C ASP A 100 -6.03 -3.75 -11.52
N LEU A 101 -6.65 -3.39 -12.65
CA LEU A 101 -7.24 -2.05 -12.81
C LEU A 101 -8.50 -1.85 -11.96
N ARG A 102 -9.24 -2.92 -11.67
CA ARG A 102 -10.34 -2.90 -10.71
C ARG A 102 -9.86 -2.59 -9.30
N ARG A 103 -8.76 -3.21 -8.85
CA ARG A 103 -8.15 -2.91 -7.55
C ARG A 103 -7.61 -1.49 -7.50
N LEU A 104 -6.85 -1.08 -8.53
CA LEU A 104 -6.38 0.31 -8.67
C LEU A 104 -7.55 1.32 -8.54
N ALA A 105 -8.65 1.11 -9.28
CA ALA A 105 -9.81 1.99 -9.20
C ALA A 105 -10.41 2.01 -7.79
N GLY A 106 -10.54 0.84 -7.15
CA GLY A 106 -10.99 0.72 -5.76
C GLY A 106 -10.15 1.54 -4.79
N GLU A 107 -8.82 1.46 -4.90
CA GLU A 107 -7.88 2.19 -4.03
C GLU A 107 -8.08 3.70 -4.14
N ARG A 108 -8.38 4.20 -5.35
CA ARG A 108 -8.67 5.61 -5.59
C ARG A 108 -10.06 6.01 -5.09
N LEU A 109 -11.07 5.19 -5.36
CA LEU A 109 -12.44 5.41 -4.90
C LEU A 109 -12.52 5.44 -3.36
N GLU A 110 -11.73 4.63 -2.68
CA GLU A 110 -11.65 4.60 -1.22
C GLU A 110 -11.28 5.96 -0.60
N ARG A 111 -10.47 6.78 -1.30
CA ARG A 111 -10.07 8.12 -0.85
C ARG A 111 -11.18 9.14 -0.90
N LEU A 112 -12.22 8.88 -1.68
CA LEU A 112 -13.40 9.74 -1.80
C LEU A 112 -14.36 9.58 -0.61
N GLY A 113 -14.02 8.74 0.37
CA GLY A 113 -14.84 8.49 1.56
C GLY A 113 -16.12 7.73 1.21
N GLN A 114 -17.22 8.08 1.86
CA GLN A 114 -18.51 7.38 1.69
C GLN A 114 -19.04 7.43 0.25
N GLU A 115 -18.69 8.47 -0.53
CA GLU A 115 -19.12 8.60 -1.93
C GLU A 115 -18.52 7.54 -2.85
N GLY A 116 -17.28 7.10 -2.57
CA GLY A 116 -16.60 6.07 -3.36
C GLY A 116 -16.65 4.68 -2.73
N LEU A 117 -16.95 4.56 -1.43
CA LEU A 117 -16.82 3.31 -0.68
C LEU A 117 -17.66 2.15 -1.24
N GLY A 118 -18.90 2.43 -1.66
CA GLY A 118 -19.77 1.42 -2.26
C GLY A 118 -19.21 0.85 -3.57
N LEU A 119 -18.71 1.73 -4.46
CA LEU A 119 -18.07 1.33 -5.71
C LEU A 119 -16.74 0.62 -5.48
N ALA A 120 -15.97 1.04 -4.47
CA ALA A 120 -14.74 0.36 -4.07
C ALA A 120 -15.01 -1.09 -3.65
N ILE A 121 -16.02 -1.33 -2.80
CA ILE A 121 -16.41 -2.69 -2.39
C ILE A 121 -16.83 -3.53 -3.60
N ASP A 122 -17.71 -3.01 -4.47
CA ASP A 122 -18.16 -3.74 -5.66
C ASP A 122 -17.00 -4.11 -6.60
N THR A 123 -16.08 -3.18 -6.86
CA THR A 123 -14.95 -3.46 -7.76
C THR A 123 -13.95 -4.44 -7.15
N TYR A 124 -13.71 -4.38 -5.83
CA TYR A 124 -12.87 -5.36 -5.14
C TYR A 124 -13.51 -6.75 -5.13
N GLN A 125 -14.83 -6.86 -4.90
CA GLN A 125 -15.54 -8.13 -5.00
C GLN A 125 -15.37 -8.77 -6.38
N LYS A 126 -15.54 -7.98 -7.46
CA LYS A 126 -15.30 -8.45 -8.83
C LYS A 126 -13.85 -8.84 -9.07
N ALA A 127 -12.88 -8.07 -8.56
CA ALA A 127 -11.47 -8.41 -8.67
C ALA A 127 -11.10 -9.71 -7.95
N VAL A 128 -11.71 -10.00 -6.80
CA VAL A 128 -11.56 -11.27 -6.07
C VAL A 128 -12.17 -12.43 -6.83
N LEU A 129 -13.35 -12.24 -7.44
CA LEU A 129 -13.99 -13.27 -8.26
C LEU A 129 -13.14 -13.64 -9.49
N ASP A 130 -12.56 -12.64 -10.17
CA ASP A 130 -11.76 -12.85 -11.37
C ASP A 130 -10.37 -13.43 -11.06
N ARG A 131 -9.75 -13.00 -9.95
CA ARG A 131 -8.41 -13.41 -9.52
C ARG A 131 -8.40 -13.75 -8.02
N PRO A 132 -9.03 -14.87 -7.62
CA PRO A 132 -9.06 -15.28 -6.21
C PRO A 132 -7.66 -15.62 -5.70
N ASP A 133 -6.75 -16.03 -6.58
CA ASP A 133 -5.35 -16.32 -6.32
C ASP A 133 -4.48 -15.06 -6.16
N HIS A 134 -5.08 -13.88 -5.95
CA HIS A 134 -4.38 -12.64 -5.63
C HIS A 134 -4.78 -12.11 -4.25
N PRO A 135 -3.87 -12.13 -3.25
CA PRO A 135 -4.19 -11.81 -1.85
C PRO A 135 -4.64 -10.37 -1.64
N SER A 136 -4.08 -9.40 -2.38
CA SER A 136 -4.47 -7.99 -2.25
C SER A 136 -5.97 -7.77 -2.49
N GLY A 137 -6.62 -8.56 -3.35
CA GLY A 137 -8.06 -8.44 -3.57
C GLY A 137 -8.88 -8.72 -2.30
N HIS A 138 -8.59 -9.83 -1.62
CA HIS A 138 -9.24 -10.21 -0.36
C HIS A 138 -8.97 -9.18 0.73
N ARG A 139 -7.71 -8.75 0.86
CA ARG A 139 -7.27 -7.78 1.85
C ARG A 139 -7.93 -6.41 1.66
N LEU A 140 -7.89 -5.86 0.44
CA LEU A 140 -8.49 -4.56 0.13
C LEU A 140 -10.02 -4.59 0.31
N LEU A 141 -10.67 -5.69 -0.11
CA LEU A 141 -12.10 -5.90 0.13
C LEU A 141 -12.44 -5.86 1.63
N ALA A 142 -11.67 -6.58 2.45
CA ALA A 142 -11.90 -6.63 3.89
C ALA A 142 -11.77 -5.24 4.53
N TRP A 143 -10.75 -4.47 4.18
CA TRP A 143 -10.57 -3.11 4.70
C TRP A 143 -11.69 -2.16 4.27
N ALA A 144 -12.16 -2.26 3.03
CA ALA A 144 -13.30 -1.49 2.54
C ALA A 144 -14.62 -1.87 3.25
N LEU A 145 -14.86 -3.17 3.45
CA LEU A 145 -16.03 -3.67 4.20
C LEU A 145 -15.99 -3.23 5.67
N LEU A 146 -14.82 -3.28 6.32
CA LEU A 146 -14.63 -2.79 7.68
C LEU A 146 -14.99 -1.30 7.78
N ARG A 147 -14.52 -0.48 6.84
CA ARG A 147 -14.85 0.95 6.78
C ARG A 147 -16.34 1.23 6.55
N ALA A 148 -17.05 0.30 5.92
CA ALA A 148 -18.49 0.36 5.73
C ALA A 148 -19.28 -0.16 6.96
N GLY A 149 -18.59 -0.60 8.03
CA GLY A 149 -19.21 -1.18 9.21
C GLY A 149 -19.72 -2.62 9.01
N ARG A 150 -19.33 -3.28 7.91
CA ARG A 150 -19.70 -4.65 7.57
C ARG A 150 -18.67 -5.62 8.15
N TYR A 151 -18.62 -5.71 9.47
CA TYR A 151 -17.55 -6.39 10.22
C TYR A 151 -17.45 -7.89 9.92
N GLU A 152 -18.56 -8.61 9.98
CA GLU A 152 -18.58 -10.06 9.70
C GLU A 152 -18.14 -10.34 8.26
N GLU A 153 -18.59 -9.54 7.29
CA GLU A 153 -18.21 -9.70 5.88
C GLU A 153 -16.73 -9.37 5.64
N ALA A 154 -16.19 -8.35 6.33
CA ALA A 154 -14.76 -8.05 6.31
C ALA A 154 -13.93 -9.22 6.85
N PHE A 155 -14.40 -9.83 7.94
CA PHE A 155 -13.77 -11.01 8.54
C PHE A 155 -13.78 -12.20 7.56
N THR A 156 -14.94 -12.50 6.98
CA THR A 156 -15.10 -13.57 5.97
C THR A 156 -14.22 -13.35 4.73
N ALA A 157 -14.05 -12.11 4.27
CA ALA A 157 -13.17 -11.82 3.13
C ALA A 157 -11.70 -12.18 3.41
N LEU A 158 -11.22 -11.97 4.66
CA LEU A 158 -9.87 -12.37 5.06
C LEU A 158 -9.73 -13.88 5.22
N GLU A 159 -10.73 -14.57 5.80
CA GLU A 159 -10.76 -16.04 5.84
C GLU A 159 -10.66 -16.63 4.45
N ALA A 160 -11.47 -16.13 3.51
CA ALA A 160 -11.44 -16.58 2.12
C ALA A 160 -10.06 -16.40 1.48
N GLY A 161 -9.35 -15.31 1.81
CA GLY A 161 -7.96 -15.08 1.40
C GLY A 161 -6.99 -16.09 2.03
N ILE A 162 -7.06 -16.30 3.35
CA ILE A 162 -6.19 -17.25 4.07
C ILE A 162 -6.36 -18.69 3.53
N GLU A 163 -7.56 -19.05 3.11
CA GLU A 163 -7.86 -20.37 2.55
C GLU A 163 -7.39 -20.55 1.09
N GLN A 164 -6.98 -19.47 0.41
CA GLN A 164 -6.49 -19.58 -0.96
C GLN A 164 -5.10 -20.20 -1.02
N ARG A 165 -4.85 -20.87 -2.14
CA ARG A 165 -3.51 -21.27 -2.54
C ARG A 165 -2.91 -20.25 -3.49
N TYR A 166 -1.90 -19.54 -3.02
CA TYR A 166 -1.19 -18.56 -3.84
C TYR A 166 -0.04 -19.19 -4.65
N PRO A 167 0.27 -18.64 -5.84
CA PRO A 167 1.48 -18.97 -6.57
C PRO A 167 2.73 -18.79 -5.70
N GLY A 168 3.52 -19.86 -5.56
CA GLY A 168 4.72 -19.86 -4.72
C GLY A 168 5.75 -18.80 -5.14
N GLY A 169 6.41 -18.19 -4.16
CA GLY A 169 7.47 -17.20 -4.37
C GLY A 169 7.00 -15.80 -4.79
N ARG A 170 5.71 -15.60 -5.08
CA ARG A 170 5.18 -14.30 -5.55
C ARG A 170 4.61 -13.39 -4.47
N PHE A 171 4.28 -13.96 -3.31
CA PHE A 171 3.57 -13.31 -2.21
C PHE A 171 4.18 -13.71 -0.85
N ALA A 172 5.50 -13.54 -0.70
CA ALA A 172 6.16 -13.97 0.54
C ALA A 172 5.62 -13.20 1.76
N GLY A 173 5.41 -13.91 2.87
CA GLY A 173 4.88 -13.33 4.11
C GLY A 173 3.37 -13.06 4.10
N VAL A 174 2.66 -13.30 2.99
CA VAL A 174 1.22 -12.98 2.89
C VAL A 174 0.36 -13.71 3.91
N ASP A 175 0.69 -14.96 4.21
CA ASP A 175 -0.06 -15.76 5.19
C ASP A 175 0.00 -15.16 6.60
N ARG A 176 1.13 -14.51 6.95
CA ARG A 176 1.26 -13.76 8.21
C ARG A 176 0.45 -12.48 8.14
N VAL A 177 0.57 -11.72 7.05
CA VAL A 177 -0.16 -10.45 6.85
C VAL A 177 -1.67 -10.65 6.98
N LEU A 178 -2.23 -11.65 6.29
CA LEU A 178 -3.67 -11.92 6.29
C LEU A 178 -4.18 -12.41 7.66
N ARG A 179 -3.44 -13.27 8.36
CA ARG A 179 -3.84 -13.73 9.71
C ARG A 179 -3.80 -12.61 10.74
N GLU A 180 -2.80 -11.74 10.70
CA GLU A 180 -2.74 -10.57 11.57
C GLU A 180 -3.85 -9.55 11.23
N ASP A 181 -4.15 -9.35 9.94
CA ASP A 181 -5.30 -8.53 9.52
C ASP A 181 -6.63 -9.13 10.03
N LEU A 182 -6.77 -10.46 10.01
CA LEU A 182 -7.93 -11.16 10.56
C LEU A 182 -8.07 -10.90 12.06
N GLY A 183 -6.95 -10.93 12.79
CA GLY A 183 -6.87 -10.58 14.20
C GLY A 183 -7.31 -9.14 14.50
N LEU A 184 -6.86 -8.17 13.68
CA LEU A 184 -7.26 -6.77 13.77
C LEU A 184 -8.75 -6.59 13.49
N VAL A 185 -9.25 -7.12 12.37
CA VAL A 185 -10.67 -7.05 12.00
C VAL A 185 -11.54 -7.73 13.05
N GLY A 186 -11.09 -8.85 13.63
CA GLY A 186 -11.74 -9.50 14.76
C GLY A 186 -11.84 -8.59 15.99
N ALA A 187 -10.78 -7.85 16.33
CA ALA A 187 -10.81 -6.90 17.43
C ALA A 187 -11.81 -5.75 17.18
N ALA A 188 -11.86 -5.23 15.96
CA ALA A 188 -12.84 -4.20 15.59
C ALA A 188 -14.27 -4.74 15.58
N TRP A 189 -14.49 -5.97 15.11
CA TRP A 189 -15.79 -6.63 15.16
C TRP A 189 -16.26 -6.78 16.61
N LEU A 190 -15.41 -7.26 17.52
CA LEU A 190 -15.78 -7.41 18.92
C LEU A 190 -15.99 -6.10 19.67
N ARG A 191 -15.34 -5.01 19.23
CA ARG A 191 -15.63 -3.67 19.74
C ARG A 191 -17.03 -3.22 19.34
N ALA A 192 -17.46 -3.50 18.11
CA ALA A 192 -18.79 -3.13 17.61
C ALA A 192 -19.90 -4.07 18.13
N GLU A 193 -19.60 -5.37 18.22
CA GLU A 193 -20.56 -6.42 18.57
C GLU A 193 -19.98 -7.38 19.64
N PRO A 194 -19.90 -6.97 20.93
CA PRO A 194 -19.30 -7.79 21.99
C PRO A 194 -19.96 -9.16 22.19
N GLY A 195 -21.25 -9.30 21.84
CA GLY A 195 -21.99 -10.56 21.92
C GLY A 195 -21.50 -11.65 20.95
N LYS A 196 -20.68 -11.30 19.97
CA LYS A 196 -20.10 -12.23 18.97
C LYS A 196 -18.78 -12.86 19.43
N ARG A 197 -18.35 -12.62 20.67
CA ARG A 197 -17.02 -13.02 21.20
C ARG A 197 -16.65 -14.47 20.94
N GLU A 198 -17.52 -15.41 21.27
CA GLU A 198 -17.24 -16.84 21.09
C GLU A 198 -17.04 -17.17 19.62
N GLN A 199 -17.99 -16.75 18.76
CA GLN A 199 -17.94 -16.94 17.30
C GLN A 199 -16.64 -16.40 16.69
N VAL A 200 -16.24 -15.17 17.02
CA VAL A 200 -15.02 -14.55 16.46
C VAL A 200 -13.77 -15.30 16.93
N LEU A 201 -13.69 -15.66 18.21
CA LEU A 201 -12.54 -16.36 18.75
C LEU A 201 -12.41 -17.80 18.20
N ASP A 202 -13.53 -18.48 17.95
CA ASP A 202 -13.54 -19.79 17.28
C ASP A 202 -13.02 -19.69 15.86
N ARG A 203 -13.52 -18.72 15.09
CA ARG A 203 -13.10 -18.48 13.70
C ARG A 203 -11.63 -18.10 13.62
N LEU A 204 -11.13 -17.22 14.49
CA LEU A 204 -9.69 -16.90 14.58
C LEU A 204 -8.85 -18.16 14.80
N ARG A 205 -9.24 -19.03 15.74
CA ARG A 205 -8.55 -20.30 16.01
C ARG A 205 -8.55 -21.23 14.80
N ALA A 206 -9.67 -21.32 14.07
CA ALA A 206 -9.78 -22.15 12.87
C ALA A 206 -8.78 -21.75 11.76
N HIS A 207 -8.38 -20.48 11.73
CA HIS A 207 -7.41 -19.95 10.76
C HIS A 207 -6.01 -19.71 11.33
N GLU A 208 -5.70 -20.27 12.52
CA GLU A 208 -4.42 -20.09 13.21
C GLU A 208 -4.07 -18.61 13.46
N ALA A 209 -5.09 -17.76 13.57
CA ALA A 209 -4.95 -16.35 13.85
C ALA A 209 -5.21 -16.07 15.34
N HIS A 210 -4.77 -14.91 15.79
CA HIS A 210 -4.94 -14.46 17.17
C HIS A 210 -5.66 -13.12 17.21
N LEU A 211 -6.41 -12.87 18.28
CA LEU A 211 -7.04 -11.58 18.50
C LEU A 211 -5.96 -10.55 18.82
N GLU A 212 -5.90 -9.47 18.04
CA GLU A 212 -4.96 -8.38 18.30
C GLU A 212 -5.46 -7.51 19.46
N THR A 213 -4.69 -7.42 20.54
CA THR A 213 -5.08 -6.68 21.77
C THR A 213 -4.05 -5.64 22.20
N ALA A 214 -3.02 -5.41 21.39
CA ALA A 214 -1.98 -4.42 21.66
C ALA A 214 -2.02 -3.29 20.62
N PRO A 215 -1.66 -2.04 21.00
CA PRO A 215 -1.52 -0.97 20.03
C PRO A 215 -0.42 -1.28 19.01
N SER A 216 -0.67 -0.97 17.75
CA SER A 216 0.29 -1.17 16.66
C SER A 216 0.11 -0.16 15.53
N VAL A 217 1.18 0.09 14.79
CA VAL A 217 1.14 0.76 13.48
C VAL A 217 1.77 -0.19 12.46
N ARG A 218 1.08 -0.40 11.34
CA ARG A 218 1.52 -1.26 10.24
C ARG A 218 1.55 -0.46 8.95
N PHE A 219 2.59 -0.64 8.16
CA PHE A 219 2.76 -0.10 6.83
C PHE A 219 2.69 -1.27 5.86
N VAL A 220 1.63 -1.36 5.07
CA VAL A 220 1.43 -2.48 4.15
C VAL A 220 1.40 -1.95 2.72
N LEU A 221 2.46 -2.22 1.98
CA LEU A 221 2.64 -1.85 0.59
C LEU A 221 2.15 -2.98 -0.31
N THR A 222 1.23 -2.67 -1.22
CA THR A 222 0.76 -3.59 -2.27
C THR A 222 0.94 -2.94 -3.63
N TRP A 223 1.28 -3.73 -4.65
CA TRP A 223 1.34 -3.25 -6.05
C TRP A 223 0.67 -4.22 -7.01
N GLU A 224 0.21 -3.68 -8.14
CA GLU A 224 -0.72 -4.36 -9.05
C GLU A 224 -0.05 -4.94 -10.29
N THR A 225 1.25 -4.76 -10.42
CA THR A 225 1.99 -4.99 -11.67
C THR A 225 2.98 -6.13 -11.48
N ASP A 226 2.84 -7.18 -12.30
CA ASP A 226 3.71 -8.36 -12.26
C ASP A 226 5.13 -8.00 -12.71
N ALA A 227 6.10 -8.80 -12.27
CA ALA A 227 7.53 -8.62 -12.57
C ALA A 227 8.10 -7.25 -12.18
N ASN A 228 7.50 -6.62 -11.16
CA ASN A 228 8.03 -5.44 -10.52
C ASN A 228 8.62 -5.80 -9.16
N ASP A 229 9.70 -5.11 -8.83
CA ASP A 229 10.36 -5.17 -7.54
C ASP A 229 10.16 -3.80 -6.87
N VAL A 230 9.32 -3.78 -5.84
CA VAL A 230 8.93 -2.56 -5.13
C VAL A 230 9.24 -2.74 -3.65
N ASP A 231 10.27 -2.05 -3.19
CA ASP A 231 10.68 -2.10 -1.79
C ASP A 231 10.00 -0.99 -0.99
N LEU A 232 9.52 -1.34 0.20
CA LEU A 232 9.14 -0.42 1.24
C LEU A 232 10.37 0.04 2.01
N HIS A 233 10.62 1.35 1.99
CA HIS A 233 11.64 1.98 2.80
C HIS A 233 10.99 2.76 3.95
N VAL A 234 11.48 2.52 5.17
CA VAL A 234 11.02 3.17 6.40
C VAL A 234 12.20 3.81 7.11
N TRP A 235 12.15 5.12 7.32
CA TRP A 235 13.10 5.83 8.19
C TRP A 235 12.41 6.32 9.44
N ASP A 236 13.07 6.21 10.59
CA ASP A 236 12.58 6.78 11.85
C ASP A 236 13.18 8.17 12.16
N ARG A 237 12.85 8.73 13.32
CA ARG A 237 13.37 10.04 13.75
C ARG A 237 14.88 10.09 13.96
N HIS A 238 15.49 8.95 14.24
CA HIS A 238 16.94 8.82 14.44
C HIS A 238 17.67 8.68 13.10
N LYS A 239 16.91 8.61 12.00
CA LYS A 239 17.38 8.36 10.63
C LYS A 239 17.87 6.94 10.43
N ASP A 240 17.55 6.03 11.35
CA ASP A 240 17.72 4.61 11.11
C ASP A 240 16.78 4.19 9.99
N HIS A 241 17.23 3.26 9.15
CA HIS A 241 16.57 2.90 7.90
C HIS A 241 16.31 1.40 7.87
N ALA A 242 15.04 1.03 7.71
CA ALA A 242 14.63 -0.32 7.41
C ALA A 242 14.17 -0.47 5.95
N PHE A 243 14.67 -1.53 5.31
CA PHE A 243 14.41 -1.93 3.93
C PHE A 243 14.82 -3.41 3.74
N TYR A 244 14.75 -3.95 2.52
CA TYR A 244 14.93 -5.38 2.27
C TYR A 244 16.21 -6.01 2.87
N GLN A 245 17.35 -5.28 2.87
CA GLN A 245 18.60 -5.78 3.47
C GLN A 245 18.66 -5.62 4.99
N GLN A 246 18.04 -4.56 5.52
CA GLN A 246 18.00 -4.23 6.94
C GLN A 246 16.55 -4.21 7.41
N LYS A 247 15.99 -5.38 7.70
CA LYS A 247 14.54 -5.55 7.93
C LYS A 247 14.03 -5.01 9.26
N THR A 248 14.88 -4.43 10.11
CA THR A 248 14.51 -3.99 11.46
C THR A 248 15.10 -2.62 11.76
N LEU A 249 14.37 -1.86 12.57
CA LEU A 249 14.85 -0.60 13.15
C LEU A 249 15.34 -0.83 14.59
N PRO A 250 16.45 -0.23 15.03
CA PRO A 250 16.87 -0.23 16.43
C PRO A 250 15.79 0.32 17.37
N SER A 251 15.03 1.31 16.90
CA SER A 251 13.92 1.92 17.63
C SER A 251 12.68 1.02 17.73
N GLY A 252 12.66 -0.10 16.99
CA GLY A 252 11.61 -1.11 16.99
C GLY A 252 10.79 -1.12 15.71
N GLY A 253 10.50 -2.33 15.23
CA GLY A 253 9.72 -2.56 14.02
C GLY A 253 10.41 -3.58 13.12
N GLU A 254 9.63 -4.32 12.35
CA GLU A 254 10.13 -5.42 11.51
C GLU A 254 9.39 -5.46 10.16
N LEU A 255 10.16 -5.62 9.09
CA LEU A 255 9.71 -5.98 7.74
C LEU A 255 9.63 -7.52 7.63
N TYR A 256 8.44 -8.05 7.33
CA TYR A 256 8.16 -9.49 7.47
C TYR A 256 8.88 -10.37 6.46
N ALA A 257 8.91 -9.92 5.21
CA ALA A 257 9.51 -10.62 4.11
C ALA A 257 10.06 -9.58 3.14
N ASP A 258 11.11 -9.99 2.45
CA ASP A 258 11.62 -9.26 1.29
C ASP A 258 11.02 -9.97 0.08
N VAL A 259 10.24 -9.26 -0.73
CA VAL A 259 9.55 -9.81 -1.89
C VAL A 259 10.22 -9.32 -3.17
N THR A 260 11.41 -9.85 -3.46
CA THR A 260 12.16 -9.52 -4.68
C THR A 260 11.51 -10.03 -5.98
N THR A 261 10.41 -10.78 -5.90
CA THR A 261 9.71 -11.34 -7.06
C THR A 261 8.20 -11.32 -6.86
N GLY A 262 7.45 -10.69 -7.78
CA GLY A 262 5.99 -10.80 -7.85
C GLY A 262 5.25 -9.51 -7.51
N TYR A 263 4.32 -9.58 -6.55
CA TYR A 263 3.24 -8.58 -6.35
C TYR A 263 3.18 -7.98 -4.92
N GLY A 264 4.12 -8.32 -4.03
CA GLY A 264 4.03 -7.99 -2.60
C GLY A 264 3.01 -8.89 -1.88
N PRO A 265 2.44 -8.50 -0.72
CA PRO A 265 2.65 -7.25 -0.01
C PRO A 265 3.97 -7.22 0.76
N GLU A 266 4.51 -6.02 0.96
CA GLU A 266 5.52 -5.78 1.99
C GLU A 266 4.87 -5.16 3.22
N CYS A 267 5.08 -5.77 4.38
CA CYS A 267 4.48 -5.35 5.64
C CYS A 267 5.57 -5.03 6.66
N PHE A 268 5.59 -3.78 7.13
CA PHE A 268 6.41 -3.33 8.25
C PHE A 268 5.51 -3.04 9.46
N THR A 269 5.77 -3.70 10.60
CA THR A 269 4.93 -3.55 11.80
C THR A 269 5.72 -3.00 12.97
N ILE A 270 5.14 -2.01 13.65
CA ILE A 270 5.67 -1.39 14.87
C ILE A 270 4.70 -1.68 16.02
N PRO A 271 5.02 -2.62 16.92
CA PRO A 271 4.24 -2.87 18.12
C PRO A 271 4.52 -1.80 19.20
N ALA A 272 3.46 -1.43 19.93
CA ALA A 272 3.49 -0.39 20.96
C ALA A 272 4.16 0.92 20.49
N PRO A 273 3.68 1.52 19.39
CA PRO A 273 4.35 2.65 18.72
C PRO A 273 4.55 3.87 19.63
N GLU A 274 3.67 4.09 20.61
CA GLU A 274 3.76 5.22 21.54
C GLU A 274 4.87 5.07 22.59
N SER A 275 5.32 3.84 22.87
CA SER A 275 6.46 3.60 23.74
C SER A 275 7.79 3.65 22.97
N ARG A 276 7.76 3.79 21.65
CA ARG A 276 8.94 3.95 20.80
C ARG A 276 9.23 5.44 20.63
N ASP A 277 10.44 5.89 20.99
CA ASP A 277 10.91 7.23 20.64
C ASP A 277 11.32 7.31 19.16
N ALA A 278 10.42 6.92 18.26
CA ALA A 278 10.78 6.57 16.88
C ALA A 278 10.05 7.41 15.82
N ALA A 279 8.81 7.84 16.10
CA ALA A 279 8.06 8.69 15.19
C ALA A 279 8.66 10.12 15.13
N PRO A 280 8.61 10.86 14.02
CA PRO A 280 7.90 10.50 12.80
C PRO A 280 8.65 9.47 11.96
N TYR A 281 7.89 8.69 11.19
CA TYR A 281 8.41 7.77 10.19
C TYR A 281 8.26 8.36 8.79
N ARG A 282 9.34 8.42 8.02
CA ARG A 282 9.29 8.73 6.58
C ARG A 282 9.14 7.43 5.81
N LEU A 283 8.23 7.41 4.83
CA LEU A 283 7.91 6.22 4.06
C LEU A 283 8.17 6.49 2.58
N ALA A 284 8.76 5.53 1.88
CA ALA A 284 8.91 5.58 0.43
C ALA A 284 8.76 4.21 -0.20
N ALA A 285 8.35 4.18 -1.46
CA ALA A 285 8.42 2.99 -2.31
C ALA A 285 9.55 3.17 -3.33
N HIS A 286 10.47 2.21 -3.41
CA HIS A 286 11.54 2.19 -4.40
C HIS A 286 11.20 1.21 -5.51
N TYR A 287 11.17 1.69 -6.75
CA TYR A 287 10.79 0.91 -7.93
C TYR A 287 12.02 0.51 -8.74
N TYR A 288 12.51 -0.72 -8.61
CA TYR A 288 13.79 -1.09 -9.25
C TYR A 288 13.67 -1.28 -10.76
N SER A 289 12.65 -2.01 -11.20
CA SER A 289 12.48 -2.38 -12.59
C SER A 289 11.04 -2.25 -13.04
N ARG A 290 10.89 -1.69 -14.24
CA ARG A 290 9.63 -1.48 -14.90
C ARG A 290 9.14 -2.72 -15.63
N GLY A 291 7.98 -3.19 -15.21
CA GLY A 291 7.23 -4.26 -15.85
C GLY A 291 6.59 -3.83 -17.18
N PRO A 292 5.92 -4.78 -17.85
CA PRO A 292 5.42 -4.61 -19.23
C PRO A 292 4.39 -3.49 -19.42
N MET A 293 3.75 -3.02 -18.34
CA MET A 293 2.79 -1.91 -18.41
C MET A 293 3.45 -0.53 -18.58
N GLY A 294 4.77 -0.42 -18.40
CA GLY A 294 5.46 0.85 -18.54
C GLY A 294 5.35 1.79 -17.32
N TYR A 295 4.67 1.36 -16.25
CA TYR A 295 4.63 2.01 -14.95
C TYR A 295 4.23 0.98 -13.87
N GLY A 296 4.61 1.24 -12.63
CA GLY A 296 4.15 0.56 -11.43
C GLY A 296 3.04 1.36 -10.76
N MET A 297 2.12 0.66 -10.12
CA MET A 297 1.00 1.26 -9.40
C MET A 297 0.61 0.39 -8.21
N GLY A 298 0.10 1.03 -7.16
CA GLY A 298 -0.31 0.35 -5.95
C GLY A 298 -0.66 1.32 -4.85
N THR A 299 -0.70 0.80 -3.62
CA THR A 299 -1.02 1.59 -2.44
C THR A 299 -0.22 1.16 -1.22
N LEU A 300 0.11 2.14 -0.40
CA LEU A 300 0.54 1.91 0.96
C LEU A 300 -0.65 2.14 1.89
N GLN A 301 -1.05 1.13 2.64
CA GLN A 301 -2.03 1.28 3.72
C GLN A 301 -1.31 1.44 5.05
N ILE A 302 -1.55 2.57 5.72
CA ILE A 302 -1.13 2.79 7.11
C ILE A 302 -2.28 2.36 8.01
N VAL A 303 -2.10 1.22 8.67
CA VAL A 303 -3.08 0.66 9.60
C VAL A 303 -2.65 0.99 11.02
N ARG A 304 -3.51 1.66 11.79
CA ARG A 304 -3.27 1.92 13.22
C ARG A 304 -4.31 1.21 14.05
N HIS A 305 -3.85 0.54 15.09
CA HIS A 305 -4.68 -0.13 16.08
C HIS A 305 -4.38 0.43 17.47
N ASP A 306 -5.44 0.70 18.24
CA ASP A 306 -5.34 1.22 19.61
C ASP A 306 -5.25 0.14 20.70
N GLY A 307 -5.23 -1.15 20.31
CA GLY A 307 -5.24 -2.29 21.24
C GLY A 307 -6.63 -2.65 21.79
N LYS A 308 -7.67 -1.90 21.43
CA LYS A 308 -9.04 -2.04 21.94
C LYS A 308 -10.05 -2.23 20.81
N GLY A 309 -9.60 -2.60 19.61
CA GLY A 309 -10.42 -2.74 18.41
C GLY A 309 -10.71 -1.42 17.69
N GLY A 310 -10.13 -0.29 18.13
CA GLY A 310 -10.14 0.94 17.37
C GLY A 310 -9.12 0.87 16.24
N LEU A 311 -9.61 0.91 15.00
CA LEU A 311 -8.78 0.85 13.80
C LEU A 311 -8.93 2.11 12.95
N THR A 312 -7.82 2.57 12.39
CA THR A 312 -7.80 3.55 11.30
C THR A 312 -6.94 3.02 10.17
N VAL A 313 -7.38 3.26 8.93
CA VAL A 313 -6.65 2.89 7.72
C VAL A 313 -6.53 4.12 6.85
N GLU A 314 -5.31 4.52 6.54
CA GLU A 314 -5.00 5.63 5.66
C GLU A 314 -4.33 5.10 4.39
N PRO A 315 -5.02 5.10 3.24
CA PRO A 315 -4.43 4.68 1.97
C PRO A 315 -3.61 5.82 1.32
N ARG A 316 -2.39 5.50 0.90
CA ARG A 316 -1.48 6.35 0.14
C ARG A 316 -1.16 5.67 -1.19
N PRO A 317 -2.04 5.83 -2.20
CA PRO A 317 -1.82 5.21 -3.49
C PRO A 317 -0.76 5.96 -4.28
N PHE A 318 -0.04 5.23 -5.12
CA PHE A 318 1.08 5.75 -5.89
C PHE A 318 1.08 5.23 -7.32
N VAL A 319 1.83 5.94 -8.15
CA VAL A 319 2.24 5.56 -9.50
C VAL A 319 3.73 5.80 -9.59
N VAL A 320 4.45 5.02 -10.39
CA VAL A 320 5.87 5.21 -10.66
C VAL A 320 6.18 4.79 -12.09
N MET A 321 6.85 5.66 -12.84
CA MET A 321 7.02 5.52 -14.30
C MET A 321 8.46 5.27 -14.73
N ALA A 322 9.42 5.46 -13.83
CA ALA A 322 10.85 5.39 -14.11
C ALA A 322 11.54 4.30 -13.28
N ASP A 323 12.45 3.57 -13.91
CA ASP A 323 13.31 2.59 -13.24
C ASP A 323 14.17 3.27 -12.17
N ARG A 324 14.35 2.59 -11.04
CA ARG A 324 15.10 3.05 -9.85
C ARG A 324 14.58 4.36 -9.28
N ALA A 325 13.33 4.70 -9.54
CA ALA A 325 12.71 5.88 -8.96
C ALA A 325 12.17 5.57 -7.57
N MET A 326 12.25 6.57 -6.69
CA MET A 326 11.67 6.50 -5.36
C MET A 326 10.45 7.41 -5.30
N VAL A 327 9.33 6.86 -4.82
CA VAL A 327 8.11 7.63 -4.56
C VAL A 327 8.06 7.96 -3.07
N ASP A 328 8.03 9.25 -2.74
CA ASP A 328 7.77 9.70 -1.38
C ASP A 328 6.31 9.40 -1.02
N LEU A 329 6.13 8.52 -0.04
CA LEU A 329 4.81 8.14 0.48
C LEU A 329 4.48 8.94 1.74
N GLY A 330 5.25 9.97 2.08
CA GLY A 330 4.99 10.93 3.13
C GLY A 330 5.45 10.50 4.52
N VAL A 331 5.02 11.26 5.53
CA VAL A 331 5.45 11.12 6.91
C VAL A 331 4.29 10.65 7.80
N VAL A 332 4.59 9.88 8.85
CA VAL A 332 3.62 9.26 9.77
C VAL A 332 4.03 9.52 11.21
N GLY A 333 3.11 10.03 12.04
CA GLY A 333 3.34 10.18 13.48
C GLY A 333 3.92 11.53 13.91
N GLU A 334 3.88 12.55 13.05
CA GLU A 334 4.07 13.93 13.48
C GLU A 334 2.93 14.34 14.42
N LYS A 335 3.27 14.75 15.65
CA LYS A 335 2.30 15.35 16.58
C LYS A 335 1.95 16.75 16.07
N GLY A 336 0.83 16.86 15.35
CA GLY A 336 0.12 18.13 15.13
C GLY A 336 0.83 19.14 14.23
N GLY A 337 0.44 19.17 12.97
CA GLY A 337 0.86 20.19 12.02
C GLY A 337 0.07 20.13 10.72
N VAL A 338 -1.26 20.26 10.80
CA VAL A 338 -2.04 20.69 9.64
C VAL A 338 -1.53 22.10 9.28
N LYS A 339 -0.55 22.17 8.38
CA LYS A 339 -0.51 23.28 7.43
C LYS A 339 -1.47 22.90 6.32
N SER A 340 -2.72 23.28 6.51
CA SER A 340 -3.58 23.64 5.40
C SER A 340 -2.85 24.72 4.62
N GLY A 341 -2.13 24.29 3.58
CA GLY A 341 -1.63 25.18 2.55
C GLY A 341 -2.83 25.75 1.82
N LYS A 342 -2.97 27.08 1.92
CA LYS A 342 -4.00 27.89 1.29
C LYS A 342 -4.03 27.75 -0.22
#